data_AF-A0AAU1TZR2-F1
#
_entry.id   AF-A0AAU1TZR2-F1
#
_cell.length_a   1.000
_cell.length_b   1.000
_cell.length_c   1.000
_cell.angle_alpha   90.00
_cell.angle_beta   90.00
_cell.angle_gamma   90.00
#
_symmetry.space_group_name_H-M   'P 1'
#
loop_
_entity.id
_entity.type
_entity.pdbx_description
1 polymer ?
#
loop_
_entity_poly.entity_id
_entity_poly.type
_entity_poly.pdbx_seq_one_letter_code
_entity_poly.pdbx_strand_id
1 'polypeptide(L)'
;MTSFVRTITVARGVFAPGHLGELTQYLPFELVDDVLARSRAVQGRLRLLPSRVGVYFVLALAVFPAVGYLGVWGKLVAGLGPLAPVRPCEKALRDLRRRIGAAPLKMLFETVAGPIAQPRTPGVCYRKWRTVAFDGCSSLRAPDQPRVRAWLGKILNAGYGPEGYPHLRLMALCETGTRGLLGAVFGPTNKGETHYARRLLPLLNDTMLLLADRAFAGNDFLIDTADTGAQLLVRLNSRRRPTVFTALPDGSFLTRLQDRTFRIINVDITATCDDGTRISDHYMLITTLLDHRTDPAERLARLYHERWEVESAFLALRHTLLTGRVLRSCDACGLEQELWAWLTVHQVLRRAMCDAAESRPGTDPDRASFTIALQAAADQIVDACGITGDDSDGGGIARAVLAGLLPARRPRISARKVKCPMSRYGTTQNETRPLSSRSFNRLDITVLAATEQPTALPPSPANTDRRSHVFRLLVAADPGQDWTPRQIADALKIDHIRSLSAQMGQWITQKFLIRSGHGRYRLHPQWVKTPQPPAGSRDSTAAIPA
;
A
#
# COMPACT_ATOMS: atom_id res chain seq x y z
N MET A 1 32.54 -45.42 1.03
CA MET A 1 32.10 -44.04 1.30
C MET A 1 32.26 -43.24 0.02
N THR A 2 31.17 -42.96 -0.68
CA THR A 2 31.16 -42.08 -1.85
C THR A 2 31.28 -40.65 -1.35
N SER A 3 32.40 -39.99 -1.61
CA SER A 3 32.58 -38.56 -1.31
C SER A 3 31.84 -37.76 -2.38
N PHE A 4 30.82 -37.00 -1.99
CA PHE A 4 30.15 -36.06 -2.88
C PHE A 4 30.89 -34.72 -2.82
N VAL A 5 31.58 -34.35 -3.90
CA VAL A 5 32.20 -33.03 -4.05
C VAL A 5 31.15 -32.03 -4.51
N ARG A 6 30.95 -30.97 -3.73
CA ARG A 6 30.05 -29.87 -4.07
C ARG A 6 30.88 -28.62 -4.41
N THR A 7 30.72 -28.11 -5.64
CA THR A 7 31.35 -26.88 -6.10
C THR A 7 30.46 -25.68 -5.79
N ILE A 8 31.04 -24.58 -5.31
CA ILE A 8 30.35 -23.33 -5.00
C ILE A 8 31.12 -22.17 -5.64
N THR A 9 30.42 -21.33 -6.40
CA THR A 9 30.99 -20.13 -7.04
C THR A 9 30.48 -18.87 -6.35
N VAL A 10 31.39 -18.15 -5.68
CA VAL A 10 31.10 -16.93 -4.90
C VAL A 10 32.12 -15.83 -5.19
N ALA A 11 31.81 -14.61 -4.75
CA ALA A 11 32.76 -13.51 -4.76
C ALA A 11 34.02 -13.84 -3.94
N ARG A 12 35.20 -13.38 -4.40
CA ARG A 12 36.50 -13.74 -3.80
C ARG A 12 36.69 -13.15 -2.39
N GLY A 13 37.29 -13.94 -1.50
CA GLY A 13 37.83 -13.47 -0.21
C GLY A 13 36.76 -12.90 0.73
N VAL A 14 37.00 -11.70 1.27
CA VAL A 14 36.10 -11.05 2.25
C VAL A 14 34.72 -10.69 1.69
N PHE A 15 34.51 -10.80 0.38
CA PHE A 15 33.21 -10.59 -0.26
C PHE A 15 32.34 -11.86 -0.33
N ALA A 16 32.91 -13.04 -0.10
CA ALA A 16 32.21 -14.32 -0.22
C ALA A 16 30.86 -14.37 0.54
N PRO A 17 30.71 -13.82 1.76
CA PRO A 17 29.43 -13.82 2.48
C PRO A 17 28.33 -12.92 1.87
N GLY A 18 28.66 -12.10 0.87
CA GLY A 18 27.73 -11.15 0.27
C GLY A 18 26.93 -11.76 -0.87
N HIS A 19 25.92 -12.58 -0.57
CA HIS A 19 25.00 -13.16 -1.55
C HIS A 19 23.58 -13.30 -0.98
N LEU A 20 22.63 -13.63 -1.86
CA LEU A 20 21.29 -14.09 -1.50
C LEU A 20 20.95 -15.45 -2.14
N GLY A 21 21.97 -16.28 -2.35
CA GLY A 21 21.81 -17.53 -3.10
C GLY A 21 21.38 -17.22 -4.53
N GLU A 22 20.44 -17.99 -5.06
CA GLU A 22 19.85 -17.78 -6.39
C GLU A 22 19.28 -16.36 -6.61
N LEU A 23 18.79 -15.68 -5.56
CA LEU A 23 18.29 -14.31 -5.70
C LEU A 23 19.39 -13.28 -6.04
N THR A 24 20.66 -13.66 -5.94
CA THR A 24 21.79 -12.79 -6.32
C THR A 24 21.75 -12.44 -7.81
N GLN A 25 21.17 -13.29 -8.66
CA GLN A 25 21.01 -12.97 -10.09
C GLN A 25 20.13 -11.74 -10.34
N TYR A 26 19.16 -11.48 -9.46
CA TYR A 26 18.27 -10.31 -9.52
C TYR A 26 18.86 -9.06 -8.85
N LEU A 27 19.93 -9.26 -8.07
CA LEU A 27 20.65 -8.23 -7.34
C LEU A 27 22.16 -8.48 -7.55
N PRO A 28 22.65 -8.40 -8.81
CA PRO A 28 24.01 -8.78 -9.13
C PRO A 28 25.01 -7.86 -8.42
N PHE A 29 26.24 -8.35 -8.25
CA PHE A 29 27.25 -7.63 -7.47
C PHE A 29 27.52 -6.23 -8.02
N GLU A 30 27.52 -6.11 -9.34
CA GLU A 30 27.76 -4.88 -10.08
C GLU A 30 26.67 -3.83 -9.81
N LEU A 31 25.40 -4.27 -9.71
CA LEU A 31 24.30 -3.39 -9.32
C LEU A 31 24.47 -2.89 -7.88
N VAL A 32 24.82 -3.78 -6.95
CA VAL A 32 25.03 -3.40 -5.55
C VAL A 32 26.23 -2.45 -5.41
N ASP A 33 27.28 -2.66 -6.18
CA ASP A 33 28.45 -1.77 -6.22
C ASP A 33 28.11 -0.39 -6.78
N ASP A 34 27.40 -0.31 -7.91
CA ASP A 34 26.95 0.97 -8.49
C ASP A 34 26.12 1.76 -7.49
N VAL A 35 25.16 1.10 -6.86
CA VAL A 35 24.31 1.71 -5.83
C VAL A 35 25.13 2.22 -4.65
N LEU A 36 26.12 1.45 -4.17
CA LEU A 36 27.02 1.88 -3.10
C LEU A 36 27.90 3.06 -3.51
N ALA A 37 28.38 3.10 -4.75
CA ALA A 37 29.17 4.20 -5.29
C ALA A 37 28.35 5.49 -5.37
N ARG A 38 27.17 5.44 -5.99
CA ARG A 38 26.27 6.59 -6.16
C ARG A 38 25.74 7.13 -4.84
N SER A 39 25.50 6.26 -3.87
CA SER A 39 25.10 6.65 -2.51
C SER A 39 26.26 7.02 -1.59
N ARG A 40 27.51 6.96 -2.08
CA ARG A 40 28.74 7.24 -1.32
C ARG A 40 28.89 6.38 -0.06
N ALA A 41 28.40 5.14 -0.11
CA ALA A 41 28.43 4.18 0.99
C ALA A 41 29.55 3.10 0.84
N VAL A 42 30.39 3.22 -0.19
CA VAL A 42 31.61 2.41 -0.34
C VAL A 42 32.55 2.69 0.84
N GLN A 43 33.11 1.63 1.43
CA GLN A 43 34.09 1.77 2.50
C GLN A 43 35.37 2.50 2.01
N GLY A 44 35.90 3.44 2.79
CA GLY A 44 37.18 4.09 2.46
C GLY A 44 38.40 3.16 2.57
N ARG A 45 38.33 2.13 3.42
CA ARG A 45 39.35 1.07 3.52
C ARG A 45 38.68 -0.30 3.54
N LEU A 46 39.13 -1.21 2.67
CA LEU A 46 38.67 -2.59 2.66
C LEU A 46 39.16 -3.30 3.93
N ARG A 47 38.21 -3.85 4.70
CA ARG A 47 38.42 -4.65 5.92
C ARG A 47 37.56 -5.91 5.83
N LEU A 48 37.43 -6.63 6.95
CA LEU A 48 36.70 -7.90 7.04
C LEU A 48 35.18 -7.84 6.74
N LEU A 49 34.58 -6.64 6.77
CA LEU A 49 33.16 -6.43 6.46
C LEU A 49 33.03 -5.34 5.40
N PRO A 50 33.08 -5.68 4.10
CA PRO A 50 32.84 -4.74 3.01
C PRO A 50 31.39 -4.23 3.01
N SER A 51 31.15 -3.02 2.48
CA SER A 51 29.78 -2.47 2.40
C SER A 51 28.86 -3.31 1.50
N ARG A 52 29.38 -3.92 0.42
CA ARG A 52 28.62 -4.85 -0.43
C ARG A 52 28.04 -6.02 0.36
N VAL A 53 28.88 -6.68 1.17
CA VAL A 53 28.45 -7.76 2.06
C VAL A 53 27.40 -7.27 3.05
N GLY A 54 27.55 -6.04 3.56
CA GLY A 54 26.55 -5.48 4.45
C GLY A 54 25.20 -5.19 3.79
N VAL A 55 25.14 -4.85 2.50
CA VAL A 55 23.87 -4.72 1.77
C VAL A 55 23.15 -6.07 1.71
N TYR A 56 23.85 -7.14 1.30
CA TYR A 56 23.28 -8.49 1.29
C TYR A 56 22.91 -8.97 2.69
N PHE A 57 23.70 -8.64 3.71
CA PHE A 57 23.35 -8.92 5.10
C PHE A 57 22.04 -8.25 5.52
N VAL A 58 21.83 -6.97 5.17
CA VAL A 58 20.59 -6.26 5.47
C VAL A 58 19.39 -6.87 4.72
N LEU A 59 19.58 -7.29 3.47
CA LEU A 59 18.55 -8.01 2.70
C LEU A 59 18.23 -9.38 3.32
N ALA A 60 19.24 -10.12 3.78
CA ALA A 60 19.06 -11.38 4.46
C ALA A 60 18.31 -11.22 5.80
N LEU A 61 18.47 -10.10 6.51
CA LEU A 61 17.66 -9.79 7.69
C LEU A 61 16.16 -9.71 7.36
N ALA A 62 15.80 -9.28 6.14
CA ALA A 62 14.41 -9.25 5.69
C ALA A 62 13.87 -10.62 5.29
N VAL A 63 14.73 -11.54 4.81
CA VAL A 63 14.36 -12.95 4.56
C VAL A 63 14.20 -13.72 5.88
N PHE A 64 15.02 -13.41 6.88
CA PHE A 64 15.05 -14.07 8.21
C PHE A 64 14.62 -13.10 9.33
N PRO A 65 13.36 -12.64 9.34
CA PRO A 65 12.86 -11.63 10.29
C PRO A 65 12.89 -12.09 11.76
N ALA A 66 12.87 -13.40 11.99
CA ALA A 66 12.83 -14.01 13.32
C ALA A 66 14.21 -14.21 13.95
N VAL A 67 15.28 -14.02 13.18
CA VAL A 67 16.65 -14.37 13.57
C VAL A 67 17.46 -13.11 13.88
N GLY A 68 18.22 -13.16 14.97
CA GLY A 68 19.16 -12.09 15.35
C GLY A 68 20.33 -11.95 14.39
N TYR A 69 21.12 -10.88 14.50
CA TYR A 69 22.20 -10.57 13.54
C TYR A 69 23.21 -11.69 13.37
N LEU A 70 23.69 -12.29 14.46
CA LEU A 70 24.66 -13.37 14.40
C LEU A 70 24.08 -14.64 13.77
N GLY A 71 22.80 -14.93 14.01
CA GLY A 71 22.13 -16.06 13.39
C GLY A 71 21.93 -15.86 11.89
N VAL A 72 21.57 -14.64 11.45
CA VAL A 72 21.46 -14.32 10.02
C VAL A 72 22.82 -14.36 9.33
N TRP A 73 23.86 -13.85 9.99
CA TRP A 73 25.23 -14.02 9.49
C TRP A 73 25.59 -15.50 9.37
N GLY A 74 25.30 -16.30 10.40
CA GLY A 74 25.49 -17.75 10.39
C GLY A 74 24.79 -18.43 9.22
N LYS A 75 23.57 -17.99 8.87
CA LYS A 75 22.85 -18.48 7.70
C LYS A 75 23.54 -18.10 6.39
N LEU A 76 24.00 -16.86 6.23
CA LEU A 76 24.72 -16.44 5.01
C LEU A 76 26.00 -17.23 4.77
N VAL A 77 26.68 -17.66 5.82
CA VAL A 77 27.98 -18.32 5.70
C VAL A 77 27.93 -19.84 5.87
N ALA A 78 26.75 -20.41 6.10
CA ALA A 78 26.59 -21.84 6.41
C ALA A 78 27.12 -22.73 5.27
N GLY A 79 26.72 -22.44 4.03
CA GLY A 79 27.23 -23.12 2.84
C GLY A 79 28.69 -22.81 2.48
N LEU A 80 29.29 -21.78 3.09
CA LEU A 80 30.64 -21.30 2.75
C LEU A 80 31.75 -21.89 3.64
N GLY A 81 31.44 -22.92 4.44
CA GLY A 81 32.37 -23.53 5.42
C GLY A 81 33.81 -23.75 4.93
N PRO A 82 34.04 -24.33 3.72
CA PRO A 82 35.38 -24.55 3.17
C PRO A 82 36.22 -23.28 2.98
N LEU A 83 35.59 -22.10 2.88
CA LEU A 83 36.25 -20.81 2.71
C LEU A 83 36.65 -20.15 4.05
N ALA A 84 36.33 -20.79 5.18
CA ALA A 84 36.56 -20.27 6.53
C ALA A 84 36.16 -18.78 6.69
N PRO A 85 34.87 -18.44 6.44
CA PRO A 85 34.42 -17.05 6.40
C PRO A 85 34.55 -16.36 7.76
N VAL A 86 34.68 -15.03 7.72
CA VAL A 86 34.82 -14.17 8.90
C VAL A 86 33.68 -14.40 9.89
N ARG A 87 34.00 -14.41 11.19
CA ARG A 87 33.03 -14.47 12.30
C ARG A 87 32.96 -13.10 13.01
N PRO A 88 32.11 -12.17 12.57
CA PRO A 88 31.97 -10.86 13.20
C PRO A 88 31.20 -10.96 14.52
N CYS A 89 31.47 -10.02 15.44
CA CYS A 89 30.64 -9.82 16.61
C CYS A 89 29.37 -9.01 16.26
N GLU A 90 28.37 -9.03 17.14
CA GLU A 90 27.09 -8.33 16.88
C GLU A 90 27.30 -6.81 16.72
N LYS A 91 28.21 -6.24 17.51
CA LYS A 91 28.62 -4.83 17.40
C LYS A 91 29.14 -4.51 16.00
N ALA A 92 30.00 -5.36 15.43
CA ALA A 92 30.55 -5.14 14.09
C ALA A 92 29.46 -5.14 13.01
N LEU A 93 28.46 -6.03 13.11
CA LEU A 93 27.32 -6.07 12.20
C LEU A 93 26.41 -4.82 12.36
N ARG A 94 26.23 -4.35 13.59
CA ARG A 94 25.50 -3.11 13.88
C ARG A 94 26.22 -1.88 13.31
N ASP A 95 27.53 -1.81 13.47
CA ASP A 95 28.36 -0.73 12.93
C ASP A 95 28.42 -0.77 11.40
N LEU A 96 28.43 -1.97 10.80
CA LEU A 96 28.28 -2.17 9.35
C LEU A 96 26.96 -1.58 8.84
N ARG A 97 25.83 -1.92 9.48
CA ARG A 97 24.51 -1.37 9.12
C ARG A 97 24.48 0.15 9.19
N ARG A 98 25.04 0.73 10.27
CA ARG A 98 25.13 2.19 10.46
C ARG A 98 25.98 2.86 9.39
N ARG A 99 27.11 2.25 9.01
CA ARG A 99 27.99 2.76 7.95
C ARG A 99 27.31 2.80 6.58
N ILE A 100 26.47 1.81 6.29
CA ILE A 100 25.75 1.73 5.00
C ILE A 100 24.58 2.71 4.93
N GLY A 101 23.82 2.86 6.02
CA GLY A 101 22.65 3.73 6.06
C GLY A 101 21.49 3.25 5.16
N ALA A 102 20.48 4.11 4.99
CA ALA A 102 19.26 3.78 4.23
C ALA A 102 19.38 4.04 2.72
N ALA A 103 20.18 5.02 2.32
CA ALA A 103 20.24 5.49 0.94
C ALA A 103 20.58 4.40 -0.10
N PRO A 104 21.55 3.49 0.13
CA PRO A 104 21.83 2.41 -0.81
C PRO A 104 20.63 1.48 -0.98
N LEU A 105 19.96 1.10 0.12
CA LEU A 105 18.82 0.18 0.05
C LEU A 105 17.61 0.83 -0.63
N LYS A 106 17.41 2.14 -0.44
CA LYS A 106 16.40 2.90 -1.17
C LYS A 106 16.66 2.87 -2.68
N MET A 107 17.87 3.23 -3.08
CA MET A 107 18.25 3.26 -4.50
C MET A 107 18.22 1.87 -5.13
N LEU A 108 18.59 0.83 -4.37
CA LEU A 108 18.48 -0.56 -4.80
C LEU A 108 17.01 -0.94 -5.07
N PHE A 109 16.10 -0.66 -4.12
CA PHE A 109 14.67 -0.87 -4.31
C PHE A 109 14.16 -0.11 -5.53
N GLU A 110 14.47 1.19 -5.65
CA GLU A 110 14.04 2.03 -6.77
C GLU A 110 14.55 1.51 -8.12
N THR A 111 15.70 0.84 -8.15
CA THR A 111 16.26 0.25 -9.37
C THR A 111 15.55 -1.05 -9.77
N VAL A 112 15.14 -1.88 -8.80
CA VAL A 112 14.46 -3.16 -9.09
C VAL A 112 12.93 -3.05 -9.13
N ALA A 113 12.38 -1.96 -8.58
CA ALA A 113 10.97 -1.63 -8.65
C ALA A 113 10.55 -1.33 -10.09
N GLY A 114 9.31 -1.64 -10.41
CA GLY A 114 8.75 -1.49 -11.75
C GLY A 114 8.04 -2.76 -12.21
N PRO A 115 7.51 -2.73 -13.44
CA PRO A 115 6.90 -3.90 -14.05
C PRO A 115 7.89 -5.06 -14.20
N ILE A 116 7.48 -6.26 -13.82
CA ILE A 116 8.32 -7.47 -13.88
C ILE A 116 7.85 -8.49 -14.92
N ALA A 117 6.57 -8.48 -15.29
CA ALA A 117 6.03 -9.37 -16.31
C ALA A 117 6.02 -8.77 -17.71
N GLN A 118 6.17 -9.64 -18.70
CA GLN A 118 5.89 -9.35 -20.11
C GLN A 118 4.41 -8.94 -20.30
N PRO A 119 4.09 -8.04 -21.25
CA PRO A 119 2.71 -7.63 -21.49
C PRO A 119 1.74 -8.76 -21.88
N ARG A 120 2.28 -9.88 -22.41
CA ARG A 120 1.51 -11.08 -22.80
C ARG A 120 1.25 -12.04 -21.65
N THR A 121 1.85 -11.82 -20.48
CA THR A 121 1.72 -12.70 -19.32
C THR A 121 0.28 -12.63 -18.79
N PRO A 122 -0.37 -13.77 -18.53
CA PRO A 122 -1.76 -13.79 -18.07
C PRO A 122 -1.99 -12.89 -16.85
N GLY A 123 -3.11 -12.17 -16.82
CA GLY A 123 -3.52 -11.32 -15.68
C GLY A 123 -2.84 -9.95 -15.58
N VAL A 124 -1.82 -9.67 -16.40
CA VAL A 124 -0.98 -8.45 -16.28
C VAL A 124 -1.58 -7.22 -16.97
N CYS A 125 -2.31 -7.43 -18.07
CA CYS A 125 -2.85 -6.34 -18.89
C CYS A 125 -4.36 -6.48 -19.07
N TYR A 126 -5.06 -5.35 -19.01
CA TYR A 126 -6.37 -5.20 -19.62
C TYR A 126 -6.18 -4.56 -21.00
N ARG A 127 -6.43 -5.33 -22.06
CA ARG A 127 -6.10 -4.93 -23.44
C ARG A 127 -4.63 -4.54 -23.53
N LYS A 128 -4.34 -3.26 -23.78
CA LYS A 128 -2.98 -2.70 -23.89
C LYS A 128 -2.46 -2.10 -22.59
N TRP A 129 -3.31 -1.95 -21.56
CA TRP A 129 -2.95 -1.26 -20.33
C TRP A 129 -2.55 -2.23 -19.24
N ARG A 130 -1.37 -2.02 -18.64
CA ARG A 130 -0.92 -2.76 -17.48
C ARG A 130 -1.78 -2.41 -16.27
N THR A 131 -2.33 -3.42 -15.61
CA THR A 131 -3.22 -3.22 -14.46
C THR A 131 -2.42 -3.00 -13.19
N VAL A 132 -2.68 -1.87 -12.53
CA VAL A 132 -1.97 -1.46 -11.31
C VAL A 132 -2.97 -1.03 -10.25
N ALA A 133 -2.60 -1.10 -8.98
CA ALA A 133 -3.45 -0.71 -7.87
C ALA A 133 -2.67 -0.05 -6.74
N PHE A 134 -3.31 0.92 -6.09
CA PHE A 134 -2.83 1.48 -4.83
C PHE A 134 -3.36 0.70 -3.64
N ASP A 135 -2.51 0.52 -2.64
CA ASP A 135 -2.93 0.12 -1.30
C ASP A 135 -1.97 0.66 -0.26
N GLY A 136 -2.48 0.85 0.95
CA GLY A 136 -1.74 1.34 2.07
C GLY A 136 -2.04 0.59 3.36
N CYS A 137 -1.07 0.58 4.27
CA CYS A 137 -1.28 0.06 5.60
C CYS A 137 -0.65 0.98 6.65
N SER A 138 -1.36 1.20 7.76
CA SER A 138 -0.86 2.00 8.89
C SER A 138 -0.57 1.16 10.13
N SER A 139 -0.30 -0.12 9.93
CA SER A 139 -0.17 -1.14 10.98
C SER A 139 1.26 -1.69 11.10
N LEU A 140 2.22 -1.12 10.38
CA LEU A 140 3.63 -1.45 10.57
C LEU A 140 4.08 -0.84 11.89
N ARG A 141 4.58 -1.68 12.80
CA ARG A 141 4.95 -1.28 14.15
C ARG A 141 6.45 -1.06 14.24
N ALA A 142 6.86 0.02 14.89
CA ALA A 142 8.26 0.28 15.21
C ALA A 142 8.49 0.20 16.73
N PRO A 143 9.73 0.00 17.21
CA PRO A 143 10.03 -0.03 18.64
C PRO A 143 9.64 1.29 19.34
N ASP A 144 9.07 1.21 20.54
CA ASP A 144 8.70 2.39 21.33
C ASP A 144 9.93 3.03 21.98
N GLN A 145 10.73 3.73 21.17
CA GLN A 145 11.94 4.42 21.58
C GLN A 145 11.77 5.93 21.40
N PRO A 146 12.37 6.78 22.26
CA PRO A 146 12.24 8.25 22.15
C PRO A 146 12.56 8.80 20.76
N ARG A 147 13.63 8.31 20.13
CA ARG A 147 14.06 8.72 18.78
C ARG A 147 13.08 8.31 17.69
N VAL A 148 12.42 7.16 17.84
CA VAL A 148 11.38 6.69 16.90
C VAL A 148 10.10 7.49 17.08
N ARG A 149 9.70 7.76 18.34
CA ARG A 149 8.53 8.59 18.65
C ARG A 149 8.67 10.02 18.14
N ALA A 150 9.87 10.60 18.21
CA ALA A 150 10.13 11.93 17.68
C ALA A 150 9.81 12.04 16.18
N TRP A 151 9.97 10.95 15.43
CA TRP A 151 9.64 10.90 14.00
C TRP A 151 8.19 10.48 13.73
N LEU A 152 7.75 9.35 14.29
CA LEU A 152 6.46 8.74 13.94
C LEU A 152 5.27 9.23 14.79
N GLY A 153 5.55 9.76 15.98
CA GLY A 153 4.54 9.99 17.02
C GLY A 153 3.95 8.67 17.56
N LYS A 154 2.80 8.78 18.22
CA LYS A 154 1.95 7.64 18.61
C LYS A 154 0.50 7.93 18.24
N ILE A 155 -0.23 6.90 17.84
CA ILE A 155 -1.66 7.01 17.59
C ILE A 155 -2.36 7.20 18.94
N LEU A 156 -3.21 8.23 19.06
CA LEU A 156 -4.05 8.47 20.23
C LEU A 156 -5.42 7.85 19.98
N ASN A 157 -5.80 6.89 20.80
CA ASN A 157 -7.13 6.31 20.78
C ASN A 157 -8.05 7.07 21.74
N ALA A 158 -9.17 7.56 21.22
CA ALA A 158 -10.17 8.24 22.02
C ALA A 158 -10.66 7.30 23.15
N GLY A 159 -10.41 7.70 24.41
CA GLY A 159 -10.81 6.93 25.59
C GLY A 159 -9.80 5.91 26.12
N TYR A 160 -8.75 5.56 25.36
CA TYR A 160 -7.77 4.51 25.75
C TYR A 160 -6.32 5.00 25.80
N GLY A 161 -6.07 6.28 25.50
CA GLY A 161 -4.73 6.86 25.52
C GLY A 161 -3.89 6.47 24.28
N PRO A 162 -2.57 6.72 24.32
CA PRO A 162 -1.68 6.40 23.22
C PRO A 162 -1.51 4.88 23.04
N GLU A 163 -1.46 4.42 21.78
CA GLU A 163 -1.14 3.02 21.47
C GLU A 163 0.24 2.61 21.98
N GLY A 164 0.44 1.31 22.21
CA GLY A 164 1.67 0.76 22.76
C GLY A 164 2.90 0.98 21.87
N TYR A 165 2.77 0.82 20.56
CA TYR A 165 3.86 1.02 19.60
C TYR A 165 3.63 2.29 18.77
N PRO A 166 4.70 2.96 18.29
CA PRO A 166 4.64 3.84 17.13
C PRO A 166 4.27 3.06 15.86
N HIS A 167 3.50 3.69 15.00
CA HIS A 167 3.06 3.10 13.74
C HIS A 167 3.60 3.89 12.55
N LEU A 168 3.94 3.15 11.49
CA LEU A 168 4.35 3.69 10.20
C LEU A 168 3.31 3.34 9.14
N ARG A 169 3.06 4.30 8.25
CA ARG A 169 2.22 4.13 7.07
C ARG A 169 3.08 3.76 5.89
N LEU A 170 2.80 2.63 5.26
CA LEU A 170 3.30 2.26 3.94
C LEU A 170 2.19 2.50 2.91
N MET A 171 2.54 3.05 1.75
CA MET A 171 1.72 3.13 0.56
C MET A 171 2.54 2.57 -0.60
N ALA A 172 1.95 1.70 -1.41
CA ALA A 172 2.60 1.12 -2.56
C ALA A 172 1.70 1.16 -3.81
N LEU A 173 2.34 1.35 -4.96
CA LEU A 173 1.76 1.08 -6.27
C LEU A 173 2.21 -0.30 -6.70
N CYS A 174 1.25 -1.18 -6.97
CA CYS A 174 1.49 -2.59 -7.26
C CYS A 174 0.88 -2.97 -8.60
N GLU A 175 1.58 -3.76 -9.40
CA GLU A 175 0.98 -4.47 -10.52
C GLU A 175 0.05 -5.56 -9.99
N THR A 176 -1.18 -5.65 -10.50
CA THR A 176 -2.13 -6.64 -9.98
C THR A 176 -1.80 -8.05 -10.44
N GLY A 177 -1.38 -8.25 -11.70
CA GLY A 177 -1.14 -9.59 -12.25
C GLY A 177 0.07 -10.34 -11.66
N THR A 178 1.09 -9.64 -11.18
CA THR A 178 2.27 -10.28 -10.56
C THR A 178 2.41 -9.99 -9.08
N ARG A 179 1.69 -8.98 -8.57
CA ARG A 179 1.85 -8.44 -7.22
C ARG A 179 3.25 -7.83 -6.97
N GLY A 180 3.96 -7.47 -8.05
CA GLY A 180 5.21 -6.72 -8.03
C GLY A 180 4.98 -5.23 -7.76
N LEU A 181 5.95 -4.57 -7.14
CA LEU A 181 5.87 -3.17 -6.73
C LEU A 181 6.49 -2.26 -7.79
N LEU A 182 5.72 -1.28 -8.25
CA LEU A 182 6.21 -0.19 -9.11
C LEU A 182 6.87 0.91 -8.29
N GLY A 183 6.43 1.08 -7.05
CA GLY A 183 7.02 2.03 -6.13
C GLY A 183 6.35 2.01 -4.77
N ALA A 184 7.02 2.59 -3.78
CA ALA A 184 6.53 2.66 -2.42
C ALA A 184 6.99 3.95 -1.75
N VAL A 185 6.15 4.47 -0.87
CA VAL A 185 6.50 5.56 0.05
C VAL A 185 5.99 5.21 1.44
N PHE A 186 6.67 5.72 2.46
CA PHE A 186 6.24 5.52 3.82
C PHE A 186 6.57 6.70 4.73
N GLY A 187 5.94 6.73 5.91
CA GLY A 187 6.17 7.75 6.91
C GLY A 187 5.16 7.73 8.06
N PRO A 188 5.04 8.83 8.82
CA PRO A 188 4.11 8.94 9.95
C PRO A 188 2.64 8.71 9.56
N THR A 189 1.85 8.20 10.51
CA THR A 189 0.42 7.87 10.31
C THR A 189 -0.54 9.04 10.43
N ASN A 190 -0.04 10.23 10.81
CA ASN A 190 -0.84 11.46 10.87
C ASN A 190 -1.19 12.01 9.47
N LYS A 191 -0.60 11.47 8.40
CA LYS A 191 -0.96 11.75 7.01
C LYS A 191 -1.89 10.67 6.45
N GLY A 192 -2.85 11.07 5.62
CA GLY A 192 -3.81 10.17 4.97
C GLY A 192 -3.21 9.29 3.86
N GLU A 193 -3.97 8.29 3.40
CA GLU A 193 -3.50 7.35 2.33
C GLU A 193 -3.31 8.11 1.03
N THR A 194 -4.29 8.94 0.67
CA THR A 194 -4.26 9.79 -0.52
C THR A 194 -3.04 10.73 -0.54
N HIS A 195 -2.56 11.20 0.62
CA HIS A 195 -1.35 12.03 0.68
C HIS A 195 -0.12 11.26 0.18
N TYR A 196 0.03 10.01 0.62
CA TYR A 196 1.14 9.17 0.18
C TYR A 196 0.95 8.66 -1.25
N ALA A 197 -0.28 8.31 -1.65
CA ALA A 197 -0.54 7.85 -3.02
C ALA A 197 -0.25 8.94 -4.06
N ARG A 198 -0.54 10.21 -3.74
CA ARG A 198 -0.18 11.38 -4.58
C ARG A 198 1.32 11.44 -4.91
N ARG A 199 2.19 11.00 -4.00
CA ARG A 199 3.64 10.97 -4.22
C ARG A 199 4.08 9.89 -5.21
N LEU A 200 3.21 8.92 -5.49
CA LEU A 200 3.44 7.84 -6.44
C LEU A 200 2.72 8.06 -7.78
N LEU A 201 1.89 9.10 -7.92
CA LEU A 201 1.27 9.45 -9.21
C LEU A 201 2.27 9.64 -10.35
N PRO A 202 3.49 10.19 -10.15
CA PRO A 202 4.47 10.30 -11.23
C PRO A 202 4.93 8.95 -11.83
N LEU A 203 4.61 7.83 -11.19
CA LEU A 203 4.89 6.49 -11.74
C LEU A 203 3.80 6.00 -12.71
N LEU A 204 2.63 6.64 -12.71
CA LEU A 204 1.55 6.34 -13.64
C LEU A 204 1.80 7.01 -14.99
N ASN A 205 1.40 6.34 -16.06
CA ASN A 205 1.48 6.84 -17.44
C ASN A 205 0.38 6.22 -18.30
N ASP A 206 0.31 6.63 -19.56
CA ASP A 206 -0.69 6.22 -20.56
C ASP A 206 -0.73 4.72 -20.90
N THR A 207 0.30 3.96 -20.48
CA THR A 207 0.35 2.50 -20.62
C THR A 207 -0.31 1.75 -19.45
N MET A 208 -0.86 2.46 -18.46
CA MET A 208 -1.39 1.86 -17.23
C MET A 208 -2.90 2.07 -17.05
N LEU A 209 -3.54 1.11 -16.37
CA LEU A 209 -4.91 1.19 -15.87
C LEU A 209 -4.89 1.02 -14.34
N LEU A 210 -5.17 2.11 -13.62
CA LEU A 210 -5.25 2.13 -12.16
C LEU A 210 -6.60 1.59 -11.67
N LEU A 211 -6.57 0.48 -10.94
CA LEU A 211 -7.67 -0.04 -10.15
C LEU A 211 -7.56 0.48 -8.71
N ALA A 212 -8.53 1.24 -8.23
CA ALA A 212 -8.47 1.79 -6.86
C ALA A 212 -9.80 1.68 -6.11
N ASP A 213 -9.71 1.60 -4.78
CA ASP A 213 -10.88 1.50 -3.94
C ASP A 213 -11.52 2.88 -3.66
N ARG A 214 -12.58 2.85 -2.85
CA ARG A 214 -13.34 4.05 -2.48
C ARG A 214 -12.59 5.10 -1.66
N ALA A 215 -11.44 4.78 -1.08
CA ALA A 215 -10.61 5.76 -0.39
C ALA A 215 -9.93 6.73 -1.37
N PHE A 216 -9.79 6.34 -2.64
CA PHE A 216 -9.17 7.12 -3.71
C PHE A 216 -10.20 7.85 -4.60
N ALA A 217 -11.48 7.77 -4.24
CA ALA A 217 -12.57 8.33 -5.04
C ALA A 217 -12.74 9.86 -4.92
N GLY A 218 -11.76 10.62 -4.42
CA GLY A 218 -11.83 12.09 -4.27
C GLY A 218 -11.65 12.81 -5.61
N ASN A 219 -12.38 13.91 -5.86
CA ASN A 219 -12.38 14.60 -7.16
C ASN A 219 -10.96 14.96 -7.62
N ASP A 220 -10.20 15.66 -6.75
CA ASP A 220 -8.84 16.06 -7.09
C ASP A 220 -7.96 14.85 -7.40
N PHE A 221 -8.07 13.74 -6.65
CA PHE A 221 -7.25 12.55 -6.92
C PHE A 221 -7.60 11.87 -8.25
N LEU A 222 -8.89 11.82 -8.61
CA LEU A 222 -9.33 11.28 -9.91
C LEU A 222 -8.80 12.12 -11.07
N ILE A 223 -8.82 13.44 -10.93
CA ILE A 223 -8.30 14.38 -11.93
C ILE A 223 -6.78 14.24 -12.01
N ASP A 224 -6.07 14.34 -10.88
CA ASP A 224 -4.60 14.21 -10.86
C ASP A 224 -4.14 12.86 -11.42
N THR A 225 -4.90 11.78 -11.22
CA THR A 225 -4.62 10.48 -11.83
C THR A 225 -4.81 10.54 -13.35
N ALA A 226 -5.93 11.09 -13.82
CA ALA A 226 -6.18 11.22 -15.26
C ALA A 226 -5.15 12.14 -15.95
N ASP A 227 -4.64 13.15 -15.25
CA ASP A 227 -3.61 14.08 -15.73
C ASP A 227 -2.27 13.38 -16.02
N THR A 228 -1.99 12.24 -15.38
CA THR A 228 -0.82 11.40 -15.69
C THR A 228 -0.91 10.71 -17.06
N GLY A 229 -2.09 10.75 -17.70
CA GLY A 229 -2.39 9.99 -18.92
C GLY A 229 -2.86 8.56 -18.66
N ALA A 230 -2.67 8.03 -17.44
CA ALA A 230 -3.15 6.71 -17.08
C ALA A 230 -4.67 6.61 -17.13
N GLN A 231 -5.16 5.43 -17.50
CA GLN A 231 -6.56 5.10 -17.34
C GLN A 231 -6.86 4.78 -15.88
N LEU A 232 -8.10 4.97 -15.43
CA LEU A 232 -8.51 4.61 -14.07
C LEU A 232 -9.84 3.87 -14.06
N LEU A 233 -10.02 3.03 -13.04
CA LEU A 233 -11.25 2.36 -12.67
C LEU A 233 -11.34 2.31 -11.14
N VAL A 234 -12.13 3.23 -10.57
CA VAL A 234 -12.17 3.49 -9.13
C VAL A 234 -13.55 3.26 -8.58
N ARG A 235 -13.68 2.50 -7.48
CA ARG A 235 -14.98 2.35 -6.79
C ARG A 235 -15.34 3.65 -6.08
N LEU A 236 -16.55 4.14 -6.29
CA LEU A 236 -17.06 5.31 -5.60
C LEU A 236 -17.60 4.95 -4.21
N ASN A 237 -17.58 5.94 -3.31
CA ASN A 237 -18.32 5.90 -2.05
C ASN A 237 -19.83 5.88 -2.33
N SER A 238 -20.59 5.07 -1.58
CA SER A 238 -22.06 4.99 -1.67
C SER A 238 -22.81 6.31 -1.44
N ARG A 239 -22.15 7.33 -0.86
CA ARG A 239 -22.68 8.69 -0.70
C ARG A 239 -22.52 9.58 -1.94
N ARG A 240 -21.74 9.14 -2.94
CA ARG A 240 -21.58 9.89 -4.19
C ARG A 240 -22.90 9.88 -4.96
N ARG A 241 -23.21 11.00 -5.59
CA ARG A 241 -24.34 11.17 -6.52
C ARG A 241 -23.81 11.85 -7.78
N PRO A 242 -23.12 11.11 -8.68
CA PRO A 242 -22.65 11.66 -9.94
C PRO A 242 -23.83 12.09 -10.81
N THR A 243 -23.75 13.25 -11.45
CA THR A 243 -24.77 13.71 -12.39
C THR A 243 -24.72 12.87 -13.66
N VAL A 244 -25.88 12.49 -14.16
CA VAL A 244 -26.02 11.82 -15.46
C VAL A 244 -25.98 12.89 -16.56
N PHE A 245 -24.93 12.86 -17.39
CA PHE A 245 -24.82 13.75 -18.55
C PHE A 245 -25.28 13.05 -19.84
N THR A 246 -24.90 11.78 -20.03
CA THR A 246 -25.32 10.99 -21.20
C THR A 246 -25.42 9.52 -20.81
N ALA A 247 -26.60 8.92 -20.94
CA ALA A 247 -26.77 7.48 -20.76
C ALA A 247 -26.18 6.72 -21.96
N LEU A 248 -25.54 5.58 -21.71
CA LEU A 248 -24.93 4.73 -22.74
C LEU A 248 -25.71 3.40 -22.87
N PRO A 249 -25.71 2.76 -24.05
CA PRO A 249 -26.48 1.54 -24.32
C PRO A 249 -26.20 0.33 -23.41
N ASP A 250 -25.03 0.29 -22.75
CA ASP A 250 -24.68 -0.80 -21.84
C ASP A 250 -25.06 -0.52 -20.37
N GLY A 251 -25.92 0.48 -20.13
CA GLY A 251 -26.45 0.86 -18.83
C GLY A 251 -25.58 1.85 -18.04
N SER A 252 -24.33 2.04 -18.45
CA SER A 252 -23.44 3.07 -17.87
C SER A 252 -23.81 4.48 -18.33
N PHE A 253 -23.20 5.51 -17.74
CA PHE A 253 -23.44 6.90 -18.15
C PHE A 253 -22.21 7.79 -18.01
N LEU A 254 -22.13 8.84 -18.82
CA LEU A 254 -21.11 9.87 -18.72
C LEU A 254 -21.46 10.88 -17.64
N THR A 255 -20.45 11.36 -16.92
CA THR A 255 -20.52 12.43 -15.92
C THR A 255 -19.35 13.38 -16.11
N ARG A 256 -19.47 14.62 -15.63
CA ARG A 256 -18.40 15.62 -15.73
C ARG A 256 -17.94 16.03 -14.34
N LEU A 257 -16.63 15.95 -14.10
CA LEU A 257 -15.99 16.47 -12.90
C LEU A 257 -15.04 17.59 -13.34
N GLN A 258 -15.36 18.83 -12.94
CA GLN A 258 -14.69 20.04 -13.46
C GLN A 258 -14.74 20.04 -15.00
N ASP A 259 -13.59 20.00 -15.68
CA ASP A 259 -13.51 20.00 -17.14
C ASP A 259 -13.26 18.63 -17.77
N ARG A 260 -13.24 17.57 -16.95
CA ARG A 260 -12.99 16.20 -17.44
C ARG A 260 -14.26 15.37 -17.44
N THR A 261 -14.45 14.65 -18.55
CA THR A 261 -15.51 13.65 -18.69
C THR A 261 -15.04 12.32 -18.12
N PHE A 262 -15.89 11.70 -17.31
CA PHE A 262 -15.73 10.35 -16.80
C PHE A 262 -16.96 9.53 -17.14
N ARG A 263 -16.82 8.22 -17.04
CA ARG A 263 -17.92 7.28 -17.17
C ARG A 263 -18.20 6.60 -15.83
N ILE A 264 -19.47 6.44 -15.53
CA ILE A 264 -19.98 5.80 -14.32
C ILE A 264 -20.65 4.50 -14.69
N ILE A 265 -20.30 3.44 -13.97
CA ILE A 265 -20.89 2.12 -14.10
C ILE A 265 -21.54 1.77 -12.78
N ASN A 266 -22.86 1.58 -12.78
CA ASN A 266 -23.61 1.19 -11.59
C ASN A 266 -23.81 -0.33 -11.59
N VAL A 267 -23.40 -1.00 -10.52
CA VAL A 267 -23.27 -2.47 -10.49
C VAL A 267 -23.94 -3.05 -9.26
N ASP A 268 -24.84 -4.01 -9.50
CA ASP A 268 -25.24 -5.01 -8.51
C ASP A 268 -24.42 -6.28 -8.72
N ILE A 269 -23.76 -6.74 -7.67
CA ILE A 269 -23.09 -8.04 -7.66
C ILE A 269 -23.83 -8.99 -6.74
N THR A 270 -24.01 -10.24 -7.16
CA THR A 270 -24.54 -11.31 -6.32
C THR A 270 -23.65 -12.54 -6.43
N ALA A 271 -23.04 -12.92 -5.30
CA ALA A 271 -22.28 -14.15 -5.17
C ALA A 271 -23.17 -15.25 -4.61
N THR A 272 -23.18 -16.42 -5.27
CA THR A 272 -23.91 -17.62 -4.81
C THR A 272 -22.92 -18.66 -4.31
N CYS A 273 -22.94 -18.93 -3.00
CA CYS A 273 -22.09 -19.92 -2.34
C CYS A 273 -22.52 -21.35 -2.68
N ASP A 274 -21.64 -22.32 -2.43
CA ASP A 274 -21.90 -23.74 -2.70
C ASP A 274 -23.11 -24.32 -1.91
N ASP A 275 -23.47 -23.71 -0.78
CA ASP A 275 -24.63 -24.06 0.04
C ASP A 275 -25.92 -23.32 -0.35
N GLY A 276 -25.90 -22.59 -1.46
CA GLY A 276 -27.01 -21.76 -1.94
C GLY A 276 -27.12 -20.39 -1.28
N THR A 277 -26.25 -20.04 -0.32
CA THR A 277 -26.25 -18.71 0.31
C THR A 277 -25.95 -17.63 -0.74
N ARG A 278 -26.84 -16.63 -0.86
CA ARG A 278 -26.66 -15.50 -1.79
C ARG A 278 -26.25 -14.25 -1.02
N ILE A 279 -25.20 -13.60 -1.50
CA ILE A 279 -24.68 -12.37 -0.91
C ILE A 279 -24.59 -11.32 -2.00
N SER A 280 -25.31 -10.22 -1.80
CA SER A 280 -25.33 -9.11 -2.74
C SER A 280 -24.59 -7.88 -2.20
N ASP A 281 -23.93 -7.15 -3.08
CA ASP A 281 -23.35 -5.83 -2.81
C ASP A 281 -23.66 -4.92 -3.99
N HIS A 282 -23.78 -3.63 -3.71
CA HIS A 282 -24.06 -2.60 -4.70
C HIS A 282 -22.95 -1.57 -4.68
N TYR A 283 -22.42 -1.21 -5.85
CA TYR A 283 -21.43 -0.14 -5.95
C TYR A 283 -21.39 0.51 -7.32
N MET A 284 -20.84 1.72 -7.34
CA MET A 284 -20.57 2.46 -8.57
C MET A 284 -19.07 2.48 -8.83
N LEU A 285 -18.68 2.34 -10.09
CA LEU A 285 -17.32 2.56 -10.57
C LEU A 285 -17.26 3.85 -11.38
N ILE A 286 -16.18 4.61 -11.25
CA ILE A 286 -15.84 5.72 -12.14
C ILE A 286 -14.62 5.35 -12.98
N THR A 287 -14.64 5.68 -14.27
CA THR A 287 -13.56 5.36 -15.21
C THR A 287 -13.32 6.45 -16.25
N THR A 288 -12.11 6.51 -16.77
CA THR A 288 -11.71 7.30 -17.94
C THR A 288 -11.94 6.54 -19.26
N LEU A 289 -12.29 5.26 -19.23
CA LEU A 289 -12.63 4.45 -20.40
C LEU A 289 -14.06 4.75 -20.87
N LEU A 290 -14.18 5.74 -21.77
CA LEU A 290 -15.47 6.33 -22.14
C LEU A 290 -16.28 5.51 -23.15
N ASP A 291 -15.63 4.70 -23.99
CA ASP A 291 -16.31 3.96 -25.06
C ASP A 291 -16.86 2.61 -24.56
N HIS A 292 -18.18 2.51 -24.50
CA HIS A 292 -18.90 1.32 -24.06
C HIS A 292 -18.78 0.12 -25.02
N ARG A 293 -18.38 0.34 -26.28
CA ARG A 293 -18.18 -0.73 -27.26
C ARG A 293 -16.83 -1.39 -27.09
N THR A 294 -15.78 -0.61 -26.86
CA THR A 294 -14.42 -1.13 -26.63
C THR A 294 -14.22 -1.67 -25.23
N ASP A 295 -14.85 -1.02 -24.24
CA ASP A 295 -14.71 -1.30 -22.81
C ASP A 295 -16.10 -1.45 -22.16
N PRO A 296 -16.81 -2.57 -22.41
CA PRO A 296 -18.16 -2.78 -21.87
C PRO A 296 -18.21 -2.75 -20.34
N ALA A 297 -19.29 -2.20 -19.80
CA ALA A 297 -19.49 -1.99 -18.37
C ALA A 297 -19.34 -3.27 -17.54
N GLU A 298 -19.93 -4.38 -18.00
CA GLU A 298 -19.83 -5.68 -17.32
C GLU A 298 -18.38 -6.18 -17.28
N ARG A 299 -17.62 -5.99 -18.37
CA ARG A 299 -16.21 -6.41 -18.44
C ARG A 299 -15.34 -5.60 -17.48
N LEU A 300 -15.59 -4.29 -17.36
CA LEU A 300 -14.90 -3.44 -16.39
C LEU A 300 -15.30 -3.80 -14.95
N ALA A 301 -16.58 -4.11 -14.70
CA ALA A 301 -17.02 -4.59 -13.39
C ALA A 301 -16.33 -5.90 -12.98
N ARG A 302 -16.17 -6.85 -13.90
CA ARG A 302 -15.38 -8.08 -13.68
C ARG A 302 -13.91 -7.76 -13.38
N LEU A 303 -13.29 -6.90 -14.21
CA LEU A 303 -11.90 -6.50 -14.04
C LEU A 303 -11.61 -5.84 -12.69
N TYR A 304 -12.55 -5.03 -12.18
CA TYR A 304 -12.37 -4.32 -10.90
C TYR A 304 -12.06 -5.28 -9.73
N HIS A 305 -12.45 -6.55 -9.81
CA HIS A 305 -12.12 -7.54 -8.79
C HIS A 305 -10.62 -7.86 -8.70
N GLU A 306 -9.85 -7.68 -9.79
CA GLU A 306 -8.38 -7.82 -9.80
C GLU A 306 -7.68 -6.78 -8.92
N ARG A 307 -8.37 -5.71 -8.54
CA ARG A 307 -7.86 -4.75 -7.54
C ARG A 307 -7.47 -5.45 -6.24
N TRP A 308 -8.12 -6.56 -5.87
CA TRP A 308 -7.78 -7.29 -4.65
C TRP A 308 -6.37 -7.90 -4.64
N GLU A 309 -5.68 -7.99 -5.79
CA GLU A 309 -4.32 -8.53 -5.82
C GLU A 309 -3.32 -7.71 -5.04
N VAL A 310 -3.55 -6.40 -4.92
CA VAL A 310 -2.73 -5.57 -4.05
C VAL A 310 -2.86 -5.97 -2.58
N GLU A 311 -4.03 -6.41 -2.12
CA GLU A 311 -4.21 -6.89 -0.74
C GLU A 311 -3.42 -8.19 -0.51
N SER A 312 -3.34 -9.06 -1.53
CA SER A 312 -2.47 -10.24 -1.53
C SER A 312 -0.99 -9.85 -1.47
N ALA A 313 -0.58 -8.77 -2.14
CA ALA A 313 0.77 -8.22 -2.03
C ALA A 313 1.06 -7.75 -0.58
N PHE A 314 0.14 -7.01 0.03
CA PHE A 314 0.25 -6.56 1.42
C PHE A 314 0.19 -7.71 2.43
N LEU A 315 -0.54 -8.79 2.13
CA LEU A 315 -0.52 -10.02 2.92
C LEU A 315 0.88 -10.63 2.92
N ALA A 316 1.50 -10.79 1.75
CA ALA A 316 2.86 -11.32 1.62
C ALA A 316 3.87 -10.45 2.38
N LEU A 317 3.81 -9.13 2.18
CA LEU A 317 4.63 -8.15 2.88
C LEU A 317 4.49 -8.28 4.41
N ARG A 318 3.27 -8.19 4.94
CA ARG A 318 3.05 -8.01 6.39
C ARG A 318 2.99 -9.31 7.17
N HIS A 319 2.36 -10.33 6.60
CA HIS A 319 2.05 -11.56 7.32
C HIS A 319 2.99 -12.69 6.95
N THR A 320 3.45 -12.77 5.70
CA THR A 320 4.41 -13.81 5.30
C THR A 320 5.84 -13.40 5.60
N LEU A 321 6.29 -12.23 5.12
CA LEU A 321 7.66 -11.74 5.36
C LEU A 321 7.86 -11.21 6.78
N LEU A 322 6.97 -10.35 7.30
CA LEU A 322 7.16 -9.79 8.65
C LEU A 322 6.56 -10.64 9.76
N THR A 323 5.64 -11.57 9.47
CA THR A 323 4.91 -12.36 10.49
C THR A 323 4.27 -11.49 11.59
N GLY A 324 3.85 -10.27 11.23
CA GLY A 324 3.31 -9.29 12.18
C GLY A 324 4.31 -8.74 13.20
N ARG A 325 5.62 -8.94 13.04
CA ARG A 325 6.64 -8.45 13.98
C ARG A 325 6.74 -6.92 14.02
N VAL A 326 7.25 -6.41 15.14
CA VAL A 326 7.73 -5.03 15.26
C VAL A 326 9.07 -4.95 14.53
N LEU A 327 9.30 -3.88 13.76
CA LEU A 327 10.58 -3.62 13.12
C LEU A 327 11.71 -3.59 14.17
N ARG A 328 12.94 -3.97 13.78
CA ARG A 328 14.03 -4.15 14.76
C ARG A 328 14.81 -2.87 15.06
N SER A 329 14.72 -1.89 14.17
CA SER A 329 15.59 -0.71 14.21
C SER A 329 15.04 0.37 15.16
N CYS A 330 15.91 0.98 15.97
CA CYS A 330 15.54 1.89 17.06
C CYS A 330 15.72 3.39 16.72
N ASP A 331 15.90 3.71 15.44
CA ASP A 331 16.06 5.07 14.92
C ASP A 331 15.50 5.15 13.49
N ALA A 332 15.22 6.38 13.01
CA ALA A 332 14.59 6.59 11.71
C ALA A 332 15.42 6.00 10.57
N CYS A 333 16.72 6.31 10.47
CA CYS A 333 17.57 5.79 9.40
C CYS A 333 17.61 4.25 9.35
N GLY A 334 17.68 3.60 10.52
CA GLY A 334 17.63 2.14 10.59
C GLY A 334 16.28 1.56 10.16
N LEU A 335 15.18 2.22 10.51
CA LEU A 335 13.83 1.83 10.08
C LEU A 335 13.66 1.97 8.57
N GLU A 336 14.13 3.07 7.98
CA GLU A 336 14.12 3.26 6.54
C GLU A 336 14.95 2.18 5.83
N GLN A 337 16.16 1.91 6.31
CA GLN A 337 17.02 0.85 5.77
C GLN A 337 16.33 -0.52 5.78
N GLU A 338 15.69 -0.87 6.91
CA GLU A 338 14.98 -2.14 7.08
C GLU A 338 13.76 -2.24 6.15
N LEU A 339 12.99 -1.16 6.00
CA LEU A 339 11.83 -1.12 5.11
C LEU A 339 12.23 -1.24 3.64
N TRP A 340 13.26 -0.52 3.19
CA TRP A 340 13.73 -0.63 1.80
C TRP A 340 14.27 -2.02 1.48
N ALA A 341 14.99 -2.64 2.41
CA ALA A 341 15.46 -4.01 2.24
C ALA A 341 14.30 -5.01 2.15
N TRP A 342 13.29 -4.86 3.00
CA TRP A 342 12.08 -5.69 2.99
C TRP A 342 11.28 -5.56 1.69
N LEU A 343 11.11 -4.34 1.18
CA LEU A 343 10.45 -4.08 -0.12
C LEU A 343 11.28 -4.65 -1.29
N THR A 344 12.61 -4.54 -1.23
CA THR A 344 13.52 -5.14 -2.23
C THR A 344 13.39 -6.65 -2.26
N VAL A 345 13.41 -7.32 -1.09
CA VAL A 345 13.25 -8.78 -1.01
C VAL A 345 11.89 -9.23 -1.56
N HIS A 346 10.80 -8.53 -1.24
CA HIS A 346 9.50 -8.81 -1.85
C HIS A 346 9.55 -8.70 -3.37
N GLN A 347 10.14 -7.62 -3.89
CA GLN A 347 10.19 -7.37 -5.33
C GLN A 347 10.98 -8.43 -6.09
N VAL A 348 12.14 -8.84 -5.58
CA VAL A 348 12.97 -9.86 -6.26
C VAL A 348 12.39 -11.26 -6.13
N LEU A 349 11.71 -11.59 -5.03
CA LEU A 349 10.94 -12.83 -4.93
C LEU A 349 9.80 -12.85 -5.94
N ARG A 350 9.10 -11.72 -6.14
CA ARG A 350 8.05 -11.62 -7.15
C ARG A 350 8.61 -11.75 -8.57
N ARG A 351 9.79 -11.17 -8.83
CA ARG A 351 10.49 -11.36 -10.11
C ARG A 351 10.83 -12.83 -10.36
N ALA A 352 11.44 -13.52 -9.39
CA ALA A 352 11.73 -14.94 -9.49
C ALA A 352 10.49 -15.80 -9.74
N MET A 353 9.39 -15.50 -9.06
CA MET A 353 8.10 -16.18 -9.28
C MET A 353 7.53 -15.92 -10.68
N CYS A 354 7.69 -14.69 -11.18
CA CYS A 354 7.23 -14.29 -12.51
C CYS A 354 8.04 -15.00 -13.60
N ASP A 355 9.37 -14.99 -13.51
CA ASP A 355 10.24 -15.67 -14.47
C ASP A 355 9.95 -17.18 -14.50
N ALA A 356 9.74 -17.79 -13.33
CA ALA A 356 9.31 -19.18 -13.22
C ALA A 356 7.98 -19.42 -13.94
N ALA A 357 6.97 -18.56 -13.75
CA ALA A 357 5.69 -18.69 -14.45
C ALA A 357 5.86 -18.49 -15.97
N GLU A 358 6.62 -17.49 -16.42
CA GLU A 358 6.85 -17.20 -17.83
C GLU A 358 7.65 -18.30 -18.57
N SER A 359 8.47 -19.08 -17.84
CA SER A 359 9.16 -20.25 -18.39
C SER A 359 8.20 -21.36 -18.87
N ARG A 360 6.94 -21.35 -18.42
CA ARG A 360 5.90 -22.32 -18.80
C ARG A 360 4.71 -21.60 -19.44
N PRO A 361 4.54 -21.67 -20.78
CA PRO A 361 3.48 -20.98 -21.49
C PRO A 361 2.08 -21.19 -20.87
N GLY A 362 1.32 -20.09 -20.72
CA GLY A 362 -0.03 -20.11 -20.16
C GLY A 362 -0.09 -20.20 -18.62
N THR A 363 1.04 -20.23 -17.92
CA THR A 363 1.06 -20.20 -16.47
C THR A 363 0.81 -18.80 -15.96
N ASP A 364 -0.24 -18.65 -15.16
CA ASP A 364 -0.58 -17.41 -14.48
C ASP A 364 0.33 -17.20 -13.24
N PRO A 365 1.07 -16.07 -13.13
CA PRO A 365 1.88 -15.74 -11.96
C PRO A 365 1.09 -15.74 -10.64
N ASP A 366 -0.22 -15.55 -10.67
CA ASP A 366 -1.05 -15.57 -9.47
C ASP A 366 -1.08 -16.92 -8.76
N ARG A 367 -0.79 -18.00 -9.51
CA ARG A 367 -0.71 -19.37 -8.99
C ARG A 367 0.62 -19.65 -8.28
N ALA A 368 1.64 -18.82 -8.48
CA ALA A 368 2.91 -18.99 -7.80
C ALA A 368 2.75 -18.68 -6.30
N SER A 369 3.13 -19.65 -5.45
CA SER A 369 3.04 -19.49 -4.00
C SER A 369 4.22 -18.68 -3.46
N PHE A 370 3.92 -17.51 -2.88
CA PHE A 370 4.93 -16.65 -2.28
C PHE A 370 5.67 -17.33 -1.12
N THR A 371 4.97 -18.18 -0.34
CA THR A 371 5.60 -18.93 0.77
C THR A 371 6.59 -19.96 0.24
N ILE A 372 6.26 -20.66 -0.85
CA ILE A 372 7.18 -21.64 -1.46
C ILE A 372 8.43 -20.92 -1.99
N ALA A 373 8.25 -19.81 -2.71
CA ALA A 373 9.37 -19.01 -3.20
C ALA A 373 10.26 -18.49 -2.05
N LEU A 374 9.66 -17.99 -0.97
CA LEU A 374 10.40 -17.51 0.20
C LEU A 374 11.20 -18.61 0.90
N GLN A 375 10.61 -19.80 1.10
CA GLN A 375 11.32 -20.92 1.72
C GLN A 375 12.45 -21.44 0.82
N ALA A 376 12.18 -21.62 -0.48
CA ALA A 376 13.20 -22.01 -1.43
C ALA A 376 14.36 -21.00 -1.45
N ALA A 377 14.06 -19.69 -1.50
CA ALA A 377 15.09 -18.65 -1.45
C ALA A 377 15.89 -18.69 -0.13
N ALA A 378 15.23 -18.91 1.01
CA ALA A 378 15.89 -19.06 2.29
C ALA A 378 16.86 -20.26 2.31
N ASP A 379 16.47 -21.39 1.73
CA ASP A 379 17.32 -22.58 1.60
C ASP A 379 18.51 -22.30 0.68
N GLN A 380 18.29 -21.67 -0.48
CA GLN A 380 19.36 -21.26 -1.40
C GLN A 380 20.38 -20.31 -0.74
N ILE A 381 19.93 -19.41 0.15
CA ILE A 381 20.82 -18.55 0.94
C ILE A 381 21.66 -19.38 1.91
N VAL A 382 21.03 -20.27 2.68
CA VAL A 382 21.73 -21.09 3.68
C VAL A 382 22.75 -22.01 3.02
N ASP A 383 22.36 -22.60 1.90
CA ASP A 383 23.22 -23.52 1.17
C ASP A 383 24.29 -22.80 0.35
N ALA A 384 24.17 -21.49 0.09
CA ALA A 384 25.03 -20.76 -0.85
C ALA A 384 24.97 -21.34 -2.29
N CYS A 385 23.79 -21.72 -2.74
CA CYS A 385 23.53 -22.21 -4.11
C CYS A 385 23.10 -21.08 -5.06
N GLY A 386 23.33 -21.26 -6.37
CA GLY A 386 22.79 -20.37 -7.42
C GLY A 386 23.34 -18.94 -7.42
N ILE A 387 24.46 -18.66 -6.74
CA ILE A 387 24.93 -17.28 -6.52
C ILE A 387 25.35 -16.58 -7.82
N THR A 388 26.00 -17.30 -8.73
CA THR A 388 26.56 -16.76 -9.99
C THR A 388 26.28 -17.65 -11.20
N GLY A 389 25.42 -18.66 -11.07
CA GLY A 389 25.20 -19.66 -12.11
C GLY A 389 24.19 -19.22 -13.17
N ASP A 390 24.49 -19.54 -14.43
CA ASP A 390 23.47 -19.71 -15.47
C ASP A 390 22.73 -21.02 -15.16
N ASP A 391 21.64 -20.94 -14.39
CA ASP A 391 20.80 -22.11 -14.13
C ASP A 391 20.03 -22.46 -15.41
N SER A 392 20.66 -23.24 -16.30
CA SER A 392 20.03 -23.79 -17.52
C SER A 392 18.75 -24.59 -17.22
N ASP A 393 18.58 -25.05 -15.98
CA ASP A 393 17.43 -25.79 -15.46
C ASP A 393 16.39 -24.88 -14.75
N GLY A 394 16.48 -23.56 -14.91
CA GLY A 394 15.53 -22.57 -14.39
C GLY A 394 15.71 -22.16 -12.92
N GLY A 395 16.59 -22.81 -12.16
CA GLY A 395 16.91 -22.47 -10.77
C GLY A 395 16.08 -23.21 -9.72
N GLY A 396 16.61 -23.29 -8.50
CA GLY A 396 15.97 -23.95 -7.35
C GLY A 396 14.65 -23.30 -6.93
N ILE A 397 14.56 -21.98 -6.97
CA ILE A 397 13.34 -21.23 -6.66
C ILE A 397 12.28 -21.51 -7.73
N ALA A 398 12.63 -21.41 -9.02
CA ALA A 398 11.67 -21.68 -10.08
C ALA A 398 11.16 -23.12 -10.03
N ARG A 399 12.05 -24.10 -9.85
CA ARG A 399 11.66 -25.51 -9.72
C ARG A 399 10.68 -25.74 -8.57
N ALA A 400 10.95 -25.16 -7.40
CA ALA A 400 10.05 -25.24 -6.25
C ALA A 400 8.69 -24.59 -6.52
N VAL A 401 8.68 -23.39 -7.12
CA VAL A 401 7.45 -22.67 -7.49
C VAL A 401 6.63 -23.47 -8.50
N LEU A 402 7.26 -24.02 -9.54
CA LEU A 402 6.60 -24.76 -10.61
C LEU A 402 6.06 -26.12 -10.17
N ALA A 403 6.75 -26.79 -9.24
CA ALA A 403 6.26 -28.02 -8.61
C ALA A 403 5.11 -27.75 -7.63
N GLY A 404 5.07 -26.54 -7.04
CA GLY A 404 4.11 -26.13 -6.02
C GLY A 404 3.03 -25.14 -6.49
N LEU A 405 2.73 -25.09 -7.80
CA LEU A 405 1.71 -24.17 -8.33
C LEU A 405 0.35 -24.41 -7.66
N LEU A 406 -0.23 -23.34 -7.14
CA LEU A 406 -1.56 -23.37 -6.56
C LEU A 406 -2.61 -23.69 -7.65
N PRO A 407 -3.76 -24.27 -7.28
CA PRO A 407 -4.88 -24.39 -8.22
C PRO A 407 -5.32 -23.02 -8.71
N ALA A 408 -6.08 -22.99 -9.82
CA ALA A 408 -6.76 -21.78 -10.27
C ALA A 408 -7.54 -21.16 -9.10
N ARG A 409 -7.48 -19.82 -9.01
CA ARG A 409 -8.02 -19.10 -7.86
C ARG A 409 -9.51 -19.39 -7.70
N ARG A 410 -9.87 -19.86 -6.50
CA ARG A 410 -11.28 -20.09 -6.14
C ARG A 410 -11.89 -18.77 -5.67
N PRO A 411 -13.04 -18.35 -6.23
CA PRO A 411 -13.74 -17.18 -5.73
C PRO A 411 -14.18 -17.43 -4.29
N ARG A 412 -13.93 -16.47 -3.39
CA ARG A 412 -14.25 -16.60 -1.97
C ARG A 412 -14.92 -15.35 -1.42
N ILE A 413 -15.79 -15.56 -0.44
CA ILE A 413 -16.44 -14.49 0.31
C ILE A 413 -16.35 -14.75 1.80
N SER A 414 -16.09 -13.69 2.55
CA SER A 414 -16.08 -13.70 4.02
C SER A 414 -16.42 -12.33 4.58
N ALA A 415 -16.96 -12.33 5.79
CA ALA A 415 -17.15 -11.14 6.61
C ALA A 415 -15.82 -10.46 6.88
N ARG A 416 -15.77 -9.14 6.64
CA ARG A 416 -14.62 -8.33 7.03
C ARG A 416 -14.81 -7.86 8.47
N LYS A 417 -14.73 -8.80 9.42
CA LYS A 417 -14.83 -8.49 10.86
C LYS A 417 -13.44 -8.22 11.42
N VAL A 418 -13.31 -7.12 12.17
CA VAL A 418 -12.08 -6.88 12.92
C VAL A 418 -11.99 -7.88 14.05
N LYS A 419 -10.96 -8.73 14.00
CA LYS A 419 -10.72 -9.79 15.00
C LYS A 419 -10.13 -9.24 16.31
N CYS A 420 -9.64 -8.00 16.31
CA CYS A 420 -9.14 -7.33 17.50
C CYS A 420 -10.27 -6.58 18.21
N PRO A 421 -10.64 -6.95 19.46
CA PRO A 421 -11.73 -6.30 20.18
C PRO A 421 -11.43 -4.83 20.56
N MET A 422 -10.17 -4.43 20.65
CA MET A 422 -9.74 -3.04 20.96
C MET A 422 -9.51 -2.19 19.70
N SER A 423 -10.20 -2.49 18.61
CA SER A 423 -10.03 -1.79 17.34
C SER A 423 -10.77 -0.45 17.31
N ARG A 424 -10.12 0.58 16.77
CA ARG A 424 -10.75 1.87 16.43
C ARG A 424 -11.88 1.77 15.39
N TYR A 425 -11.90 0.68 14.63
CA TYR A 425 -12.94 0.39 13.65
C TYR A 425 -14.12 -0.28 14.35
N GLY A 426 -15.31 0.30 14.20
CA GLY A 426 -16.53 -0.25 14.79
C GLY A 426 -16.88 -1.63 14.22
N THR A 427 -17.48 -2.48 15.05
CA THR A 427 -18.07 -3.74 14.65
C THR A 427 -19.40 -3.48 13.95
N THR A 428 -19.51 -3.86 12.68
CA THR A 428 -20.79 -3.80 11.95
C THR A 428 -21.73 -4.84 12.56
N GLN A 429 -22.89 -4.40 13.08
CA GLN A 429 -23.88 -5.30 13.67
C GLN A 429 -24.68 -6.09 12.61
N ASN A 430 -24.74 -5.58 11.37
CA ASN A 430 -25.47 -6.18 10.24
C ASN A 430 -24.48 -6.73 9.19
N GLU A 431 -23.61 -7.66 9.57
CA GLU A 431 -22.74 -8.35 8.62
C GLU A 431 -23.44 -9.62 8.11
N THR A 432 -23.83 -9.61 6.84
CA THR A 432 -24.56 -10.71 6.18
C THR A 432 -23.61 -11.74 5.57
N ARG A 433 -22.31 -11.44 5.49
CA ARG A 433 -21.30 -12.37 4.95
C ARG A 433 -20.93 -13.46 5.96
N PRO A 434 -20.51 -14.64 5.49
CA PRO A 434 -20.10 -15.72 6.37
C PRO A 434 -18.84 -15.35 7.17
N LEU A 435 -18.80 -15.68 8.45
CA LEU A 435 -17.66 -15.40 9.32
C LEU A 435 -16.41 -16.22 8.94
N SER A 436 -16.61 -17.42 8.39
CA SER A 436 -15.55 -18.23 7.77
C SER A 436 -15.49 -17.97 6.27
N SER A 437 -14.30 -18.14 5.69
CA SER A 437 -14.13 -18.04 4.24
C SER A 437 -14.92 -19.14 3.54
N ARG A 438 -15.83 -18.76 2.64
CA ARG A 438 -16.61 -19.68 1.81
C ARG A 438 -16.28 -19.50 0.34
N SER A 439 -16.26 -20.58 -0.43
CA SER A 439 -16.24 -20.53 -1.88
C SER A 439 -17.61 -20.12 -2.42
N PHE A 440 -17.60 -19.41 -3.54
CA PHE A 440 -18.78 -19.24 -4.36
C PHE A 440 -18.48 -19.73 -5.77
N ASN A 441 -19.46 -20.37 -6.39
CA ASN A 441 -19.33 -20.99 -7.71
C ASN A 441 -19.92 -20.11 -8.83
N ARG A 442 -20.72 -19.10 -8.46
CA ARG A 442 -21.37 -18.18 -9.39
C ARG A 442 -21.32 -16.74 -8.89
N LEU A 443 -20.96 -15.83 -9.79
CA LEU A 443 -21.00 -14.38 -9.59
C LEU A 443 -21.81 -13.75 -10.72
N ASP A 444 -23.01 -13.31 -10.37
CA ASP A 444 -23.86 -12.53 -11.26
C ASP A 444 -23.52 -11.05 -11.10
N ILE A 445 -23.27 -10.38 -12.22
CA ILE A 445 -22.96 -8.96 -12.30
C ILE A 445 -24.02 -8.33 -13.18
N THR A 446 -24.81 -7.44 -12.59
CA THR A 446 -25.86 -6.71 -13.29
C THR A 446 -25.47 -5.26 -13.37
N VAL A 447 -25.34 -4.73 -14.59
CA VAL A 447 -25.18 -3.30 -14.81
C VAL A 447 -26.55 -2.65 -14.76
N LEU A 448 -26.73 -1.71 -13.84
CA LEU A 448 -27.99 -1.00 -13.66
C LEU A 448 -28.00 0.20 -14.60
N ALA A 449 -29.03 0.26 -15.45
CA ALA A 449 -29.25 1.41 -16.32
C ALA A 449 -29.39 2.69 -15.50
N ALA A 450 -28.80 3.78 -16.01
CA ALA A 450 -29.07 5.11 -15.49
C ALA A 450 -30.57 5.40 -15.65
N THR A 451 -31.32 5.39 -14.55
CA THR A 451 -32.65 6.00 -14.54
C THR A 451 -32.48 7.51 -14.59
N GLU A 452 -33.22 8.18 -15.46
CA GLU A 452 -33.33 9.64 -15.46
C GLU A 452 -33.70 10.09 -14.05
N GLN A 453 -32.76 10.74 -13.35
CA GLN A 453 -33.12 11.46 -12.14
C GLN A 453 -33.86 12.73 -12.57
N PRO A 454 -34.97 13.09 -11.90
CA PRO A 454 -35.60 14.39 -12.08
C PRO A 454 -34.55 15.48 -11.89
N THR A 455 -34.68 16.53 -12.71
CA THR A 455 -33.91 17.77 -12.75
C THR A 455 -33.16 18.05 -11.45
N ALA A 456 -31.84 18.23 -11.57
CA ALA A 456 -30.93 18.50 -10.47
C ALA A 456 -31.58 19.36 -9.38
N LEU A 457 -31.79 18.77 -8.19
CA LEU A 457 -31.90 19.57 -6.98
C LEU A 457 -30.66 20.47 -6.94
N PRO A 458 -30.82 21.77 -6.59
CA PRO A 458 -29.72 22.71 -6.56
C PRO A 458 -28.55 22.10 -5.77
N PRO A 459 -27.30 22.35 -6.17
CA PRO A 459 -26.14 21.68 -5.60
C PRO A 459 -26.23 21.74 -4.08
N SER A 460 -26.37 20.58 -3.45
CA SER A 460 -26.26 20.50 -2.00
C SER A 460 -24.87 21.04 -1.66
N PRO A 461 -24.79 22.12 -0.89
CA PRO A 461 -23.61 22.97 -0.89
C PRO A 461 -22.42 22.15 -0.42
N ALA A 462 -21.36 22.19 -1.23
CA ALA A 462 -20.12 21.48 -1.01
C ALA A 462 -19.61 21.70 0.42
N ASN A 463 -18.83 20.75 0.92
CA ASN A 463 -18.22 20.67 2.27
C ASN A 463 -17.61 21.99 2.82
N THR A 464 -17.42 23.01 1.98
CA THR A 464 -17.15 24.42 2.29
C THR A 464 -18.24 25.10 3.14
N ASP A 465 -19.50 24.65 3.07
CA ASP A 465 -20.64 25.34 3.70
C ASP A 465 -20.88 24.93 5.15
N ARG A 466 -20.37 23.79 5.61
CA ARG A 466 -20.62 23.36 7.00
C ARG A 466 -19.94 24.27 8.03
N ARG A 467 -18.72 24.72 7.76
CA ARG A 467 -18.01 25.69 8.63
C ARG A 467 -18.73 27.05 8.61
N SER A 468 -19.19 27.49 7.44
CA SER A 468 -19.95 28.73 7.27
C SER A 468 -21.35 28.67 7.91
N HIS A 469 -22.01 27.53 7.90
CA HIS A 469 -23.27 27.29 8.62
C HIS A 469 -23.08 27.30 10.13
N VAL A 470 -22.05 26.63 10.64
CA VAL A 470 -21.70 26.69 12.06
C VAL A 470 -21.30 28.12 12.45
N PHE A 471 -20.55 28.82 11.61
CA PHE A 471 -20.22 30.24 11.83
C PHE A 471 -21.49 31.09 11.96
N ARG A 472 -22.39 31.03 10.96
CA ARG A 472 -23.65 31.77 10.95
C ARG A 472 -24.51 31.45 12.17
N LEU A 473 -24.59 30.19 12.58
CA LEU A 473 -25.32 29.78 13.76
C LEU A 473 -24.71 30.35 15.05
N LEU A 474 -23.39 30.26 15.22
CA LEU A 474 -22.70 30.74 16.42
C LEU A 474 -22.63 32.27 16.53
N VAL A 475 -22.72 32.98 15.40
CA VAL A 475 -22.81 34.46 15.35
C VAL A 475 -24.23 34.96 15.56
N ALA A 476 -25.23 34.24 15.03
CA ALA A 476 -26.64 34.56 15.24
C ALA A 476 -27.10 34.27 16.67
N ALA A 477 -26.49 33.28 17.32
CA ALA A 477 -26.57 33.09 18.76
C ALA A 477 -25.61 34.03 19.50
N ASP A 478 -25.79 34.20 20.81
CA ASP A 478 -24.87 34.97 21.64
C ASP A 478 -23.41 34.47 21.44
N PRO A 479 -22.48 35.30 20.91
CA PRO A 479 -21.10 34.90 20.65
C PRO A 479 -20.31 34.49 21.90
N GLY A 480 -20.82 34.81 23.08
CA GLY A 480 -20.29 34.39 24.38
C GLY A 480 -20.73 32.99 24.81
N GLN A 481 -21.75 32.41 24.16
CA GLN A 481 -22.34 31.13 24.55
C GLN A 481 -21.43 29.96 24.21
N ASP A 482 -21.36 29.01 25.15
CA ASP A 482 -20.71 27.73 24.94
C ASP A 482 -21.65 26.72 24.29
N TRP A 483 -21.17 26.11 23.21
CA TRP A 483 -21.90 25.13 22.42
C TRP A 483 -21.29 23.75 22.53
N THR A 484 -22.15 22.74 22.69
CA THR A 484 -21.75 21.34 22.53
C THR A 484 -21.93 20.89 21.08
N PRO A 485 -21.17 19.88 20.60
CA PRO A 485 -21.36 19.31 19.27
C PRO A 485 -22.78 18.79 19.06
N ARG A 486 -23.47 18.37 20.12
CA ARG A 486 -24.86 17.91 20.07
C ARG A 486 -25.81 19.06 19.76
N GLN A 487 -25.71 20.17 20.49
CA GLN A 487 -26.52 21.36 20.24
C GLN A 487 -26.32 21.92 18.83
N ILE A 488 -25.09 21.94 18.33
CA ILE A 488 -24.81 22.38 16.95
C ILE A 488 -25.37 21.38 15.94
N ALA A 489 -25.23 20.07 16.19
CA ALA A 489 -25.79 19.04 15.32
C ALA A 489 -27.31 19.12 15.26
N ASP A 490 -27.98 19.29 16.41
CA ASP A 490 -29.44 19.40 16.51
C ASP A 490 -29.92 20.66 15.80
N ALA A 491 -29.26 21.81 16.02
CA ALA A 491 -29.67 23.08 15.43
C ALA A 491 -29.44 23.15 13.91
N LEU A 492 -28.44 22.42 13.38
CA LEU A 492 -28.15 22.33 11.94
C LEU A 492 -28.74 21.08 11.27
N LYS A 493 -29.55 20.27 12.01
CA LYS A 493 -30.10 18.99 11.54
C LYS A 493 -29.03 18.06 10.93
N ILE A 494 -27.89 17.92 11.62
CA ILE A 494 -26.77 17.08 11.21
C ILE A 494 -26.87 15.71 11.90
N ASP A 495 -27.15 14.67 11.14
CA ASP A 495 -27.37 13.30 11.65
C ASP A 495 -26.10 12.59 12.18
N HIS A 496 -24.92 13.22 12.04
CA HIS A 496 -23.62 12.59 12.29
C HIS A 496 -22.74 13.37 13.26
N ILE A 497 -23.16 13.42 14.52
CA ILE A 497 -22.48 14.13 15.62
C ILE A 497 -20.99 13.79 15.76
N ARG A 498 -20.58 12.53 15.55
CA ARG A 498 -19.16 12.11 15.67
C ARG A 498 -18.27 12.77 14.61
N SER A 499 -18.79 12.91 13.38
CA SER A 499 -18.07 13.59 12.30
C SER A 499 -17.95 15.08 12.57
N LEU A 500 -18.99 15.70 13.15
CA LEU A 500 -18.97 17.10 13.55
C LEU A 500 -17.96 17.34 14.68
N SER A 501 -17.94 16.49 15.72
CA SER A 501 -16.95 16.58 16.80
C SER A 501 -15.51 16.52 16.31
N ALA A 502 -15.20 15.66 15.33
CA ALA A 502 -13.88 15.58 14.73
C ALA A 502 -13.51 16.85 13.93
N GLN A 503 -14.47 17.41 13.18
CA GLN A 503 -14.30 18.67 12.45
C GLN A 503 -14.11 19.86 13.39
N MET A 504 -14.88 19.94 14.48
CA MET A 504 -14.71 20.97 15.52
C MET A 504 -13.33 20.91 16.18
N GLY A 505 -12.77 19.71 16.35
CA GLY A 505 -11.39 19.53 16.80
C GLY A 505 -10.37 20.17 15.84
N GLN A 506 -10.53 19.97 14.53
CA GLN A 506 -9.68 20.62 13.52
C GLN A 506 -9.85 22.15 13.52
N TRP A 507 -11.06 22.63 13.74
CA TRP A 507 -11.38 24.06 13.79
C TRP A 507 -10.75 24.79 14.99
N ILE A 508 -10.48 24.09 16.10
CA ILE A 508 -9.67 24.65 17.19
C ILE A 508 -8.23 24.91 16.71
N THR A 509 -7.62 23.92 16.04
CA THR A 509 -6.26 24.07 15.50
C THR A 509 -6.15 25.21 14.49
N GLN A 510 -7.24 25.50 13.78
CA GLN A 510 -7.35 26.60 12.83
C GLN A 510 -7.78 27.94 13.47
N LYS A 511 -7.84 28.03 14.81
CA LYS A 511 -8.30 29.21 15.57
C LYS A 511 -9.70 29.71 15.16
N PHE A 512 -10.56 28.83 14.68
CA PHE A 512 -11.95 29.15 14.37
C PHE A 512 -12.83 29.08 15.63
N LEU A 513 -12.61 28.04 16.44
CA LEU A 513 -13.25 27.85 17.75
C LEU A 513 -12.20 27.85 18.85
N ILE A 514 -12.62 28.16 20.08
CA ILE A 514 -11.86 27.86 21.29
C ILE A 514 -12.62 26.84 22.12
N ARG A 515 -11.88 26.01 22.85
CA ARG A 515 -12.44 25.05 23.79
C ARG A 515 -12.55 25.72 25.16
N SER A 516 -13.77 26.03 25.57
CA SER A 516 -14.09 26.63 26.87
C SER A 516 -14.24 25.58 27.98
N GLY A 517 -14.47 24.31 27.63
CA GLY A 517 -14.58 23.22 28.60
C GLY A 517 -14.61 21.83 27.95
N HIS A 518 -14.86 20.79 28.75
CA HIS A 518 -14.94 19.44 28.21
C HIS A 518 -16.18 19.31 27.29
N GLY A 519 -15.95 19.18 25.98
CA GLY A 519 -17.03 19.07 24.98
C GLY A 519 -17.78 20.38 24.73
N ARG A 520 -17.26 21.52 25.21
CA ARG A 520 -17.83 22.85 25.01
C ARG A 520 -16.90 23.72 24.18
N TYR A 521 -17.48 24.40 23.21
CA TYR A 521 -16.78 25.18 22.20
C TYR A 521 -17.48 26.52 22.02
N ARG A 522 -16.72 27.57 21.81
CA ARG A 522 -17.25 28.89 21.49
C ARG A 522 -16.46 29.51 20.35
N LEU A 523 -17.05 30.49 19.69
CA LEU A 523 -16.41 31.19 18.58
C LEU A 523 -15.14 31.90 19.07
N HIS A 524 -14.05 31.80 18.31
CA HIS A 524 -12.82 32.50 18.69
C HIS A 524 -13.02 34.02 18.56
N PRO A 525 -12.59 34.85 19.53
CA PRO A 525 -12.90 36.29 19.59
C PRO A 525 -12.58 37.09 18.32
N GLN A 526 -11.53 36.71 17.59
CA GLN A 526 -11.17 37.33 16.30
C GLN A 526 -12.28 37.29 15.24
N TRP A 527 -13.18 36.30 15.31
CA TRP A 527 -14.29 36.13 14.37
C TRP A 527 -15.61 36.73 14.87
N VAL A 528 -15.66 37.18 16.13
CA VAL A 528 -16.82 37.92 16.67
C VAL A 528 -16.86 39.35 16.09
N LYS A 529 -15.68 39.93 15.79
CA LYS A 529 -15.55 41.30 15.26
C LYS A 529 -15.62 41.40 13.73
N THR A 530 -15.58 40.28 13.03
CA THR A 530 -15.57 40.23 11.55
C THR A 530 -16.68 39.30 11.06
N PRO A 531 -17.83 39.81 10.60
CA PRO A 531 -19.00 38.98 10.30
C PRO A 531 -18.90 38.14 8.99
N GLN A 532 -17.72 38.06 8.36
CA GLN A 532 -17.53 37.20 7.19
C GLN A 532 -16.85 35.86 7.56
N PRO A 533 -17.37 34.72 7.08
CA PRO A 533 -16.70 33.45 7.26
C PRO A 533 -15.37 33.44 6.50
N PRO A 534 -14.31 32.82 7.02
CA PRO A 534 -13.08 32.64 6.25
C PRO A 534 -13.37 31.78 5.02
N ALA A 535 -13.04 32.31 3.84
CA ALA A 535 -12.89 31.48 2.65
C ALA A 535 -11.87 30.38 2.98
N GLY A 536 -12.24 29.11 2.77
CA GLY A 536 -11.33 28.00 3.01
C GLY A 536 -10.12 28.16 2.09
N SER A 537 -9.01 28.69 2.60
CA SER A 537 -7.84 29.00 1.79
C SER A 537 -7.18 27.71 1.28
N ARG A 538 -7.42 27.42 0.00
CA ARG A 538 -6.35 26.97 -0.89
C ARG A 538 -5.65 28.25 -1.36
N ASP A 539 -4.50 28.56 -0.78
CA ASP A 539 -3.29 29.00 -1.51
C ASP A 539 -2.24 29.62 -0.57
N SER A 540 -1.01 29.23 -0.87
CA SER A 540 0.25 29.74 -0.37
C SER A 540 0.57 31.10 -0.99
N THR A 541 0.98 32.07 -0.17
CA THR A 541 2.23 32.86 -0.26
C THR A 541 2.12 34.12 0.60
N ALA A 542 3.18 34.42 1.35
CA ALA A 542 3.77 35.74 1.58
C ALA A 542 4.11 36.06 3.05
N ALA A 543 5.40 36.39 3.20
CA ALA A 543 5.98 37.40 4.10
C ALA A 543 5.97 37.17 5.61
N ILE A 544 7.18 36.83 6.09
CA ILE A 544 7.69 37.23 7.40
C ILE A 544 7.75 38.76 7.46
N PRO A 545 7.37 39.39 8.58
CA PRO A 545 8.05 40.59 9.03
C PRO A 545 8.76 40.35 10.37
N ALA A 546 9.97 40.94 10.42
CA ALA A 546 10.97 41.09 11.47
C ALA A 546 10.69 40.53 12.88
#